data_AF-A0A2L2YEP6-F1
#
_entry.id   AF-A0A2L2YEP6-F1
#
_cell.length_a   1.000
_cell.length_b   1.000
_cell.length_c   1.000
_cell.angle_alpha   90.00
_cell.angle_beta   90.00
_cell.angle_gamma   90.00
#
_symmetry.space_group_name_H-M   'P 1'
#
loop_
_entity.id
_entity.type
_entity.pdbx_description
1 polymer ?
#
loop_
_entity_poly.entity_id
_entity_poly.type
_entity_poly.pdbx_seq_one_letter_code
_entity_poly.pdbx_strand_id
1 'polypeptide(L)' 'MAVEPTEEGTDIFMLRGFPFARHFKKEIIEGIFDFMPSDDDIIIATYPKTGTTWMQYIVLHILTRSESFP' A
#
# COMPACT_ATOMS: atom_id res chain seq x y z
N MET A 1 -42.13 9.51 -3.47
CA MET A 1 -40.77 9.76 -3.96
C MET A 1 -39.86 8.98 -3.05
N ALA A 2 -39.47 7.77 -3.47
CA ALA A 2 -38.56 6.95 -2.67
C ALA A 2 -37.21 7.70 -2.65
N VAL A 3 -36.76 8.05 -1.45
CA VAL A 3 -35.41 8.56 -1.25
C VAL A 3 -34.52 7.34 -1.43
N GLU A 4 -33.72 7.34 -2.49
CA GLU A 4 -32.64 6.38 -2.69
C GLU A 4 -31.79 6.35 -1.41
N PRO A 5 -31.46 5.17 -0.86
CA PRO A 5 -30.67 5.11 0.36
C PRO A 5 -29.31 5.73 0.05
N THR A 6 -28.95 6.80 0.74
CA THR A 6 -27.58 7.32 0.79
C THR A 6 -26.68 6.19 1.30
N GLU A 7 -25.85 5.65 0.43
CA GLU A 7 -24.88 4.59 0.72
C GLU A 7 -23.78 5.11 1.67
N GLU A 8 -24.11 5.28 2.95
CA GLU A 8 -23.13 5.37 4.03
C GLU A 8 -22.67 3.94 4.40
N GLY A 9 -22.04 3.27 3.43
CA GLY A 9 -21.45 1.94 3.58
C GLY A 9 -19.95 2.02 3.38
N THR A 10 -19.18 1.36 4.24
CA THR A 10 -17.72 1.42 4.23
C THR A 10 -17.16 1.09 2.84
N ASP A 11 -16.45 2.04 2.26
CA ASP A 11 -16.19 2.12 0.83
C ASP A 11 -15.03 1.18 0.41
N ILE A 12 -15.28 -0.14 0.42
CA ILE A 12 -14.29 -1.19 0.14
C ILE A 12 -14.63 -2.02 -1.11
N PHE A 13 -13.62 -2.53 -1.79
CA PHE A 13 -13.75 -3.52 -2.86
C PHE A 13 -12.91 -4.75 -2.56
N MET A 14 -13.34 -5.92 -3.06
CA MET A 14 -12.64 -7.19 -2.87
C MET A 14 -11.73 -7.46 -4.06
N LEU A 15 -10.49 -7.86 -3.77
CA LEU A 15 -9.55 -8.34 -4.78
C LEU A 15 -8.82 -9.58 -4.26
N ARG A 16 -8.94 -10.70 -5.00
CA ARG A 16 -8.36 -12.01 -4.63
C ARG A 16 -8.65 -12.43 -3.16
N GLY A 17 -9.83 -12.07 -2.65
CA GLY A 17 -10.25 -12.40 -1.28
C GLY A 17 -9.82 -11.39 -0.19
N PHE A 18 -9.13 -10.30 -0.55
CA PHE A 18 -8.74 -9.25 0.39
C PHE A 18 -9.57 -7.97 0.18
N PRO A 19 -9.99 -7.29 1.26
CA PRO A 19 -10.67 -6.01 1.18
C PRO A 19 -9.68 -4.85 1.02
N PHE A 20 -9.92 -4.00 0.03
CA PHE A 20 -9.17 -2.77 -0.22
C PHE A 20 -10.11 -1.57 -0.16
N ALA A 21 -9.60 -0.42 0.31
CA ALA A 21 -10.38 0.81 0.31
C ALA A 21 -10.48 1.42 -1.11
N ARG A 22 -11.62 2.05 -1.46
CA ARG A 22 -11.89 2.63 -2.80
C ARG A 22 -10.89 3.68 -3.26
N HIS A 23 -10.10 4.29 -2.37
CA HIS A 23 -9.04 5.21 -2.78
C HIS A 23 -7.86 4.51 -3.49
N PHE A 24 -7.74 3.18 -3.37
CA PHE A 24 -6.86 2.39 -4.23
C PHE A 24 -7.54 2.11 -5.57
N LYS A 25 -6.81 2.32 -6.67
CA LYS A 25 -7.28 1.92 -7.99
C LYS A 25 -7.11 0.42 -8.16
N LYS A 26 -8.19 -0.29 -8.46
CA LYS A 26 -8.19 -1.74 -8.60
C LYS A 26 -7.17 -2.22 -9.63
N GLU A 27 -7.05 -1.52 -10.75
CA GLU A 27 -6.15 -1.85 -11.86
C GLU A 27 -4.68 -1.75 -11.42
N ILE A 28 -4.35 -0.79 -10.55
CA ILE A 28 -2.99 -0.67 -9.99
C ILE A 28 -2.70 -1.87 -9.10
N ILE A 29 -3.63 -2.23 -8.19
CA ILE A 29 -3.41 -3.36 -7.28
C ILE A 29 -3.34 -4.69 -8.05
N GLU A 30 -4.13 -4.86 -9.11
CA GLU A 30 -4.04 -6.01 -10.00
C GLU A 30 -2.67 -6.10 -10.68
N GLY A 31 -2.13 -4.99 -11.16
CA GLY A 31 -0.81 -4.94 -11.78
C GLY A 31 0.37 -5.20 -10.83
N ILE A 32 0.21 -4.97 -9.52
CA ILE A 32 1.26 -5.29 -8.52
C ILE A 32 1.62 -6.78 -8.55
N PHE A 33 0.69 -7.66 -8.90
CA PHE A 33 0.98 -9.10 -8.95
C PHE A 33 1.93 -9.51 -10.09
N ASP A 34 2.14 -8.63 -11.08
CA ASP A 34 3.10 -8.83 -12.17
C ASP A 34 4.47 -8.20 -11.87
N PHE A 35 4.64 -7.58 -10.69
CA PHE A 35 5.92 -7.02 -10.27
C PHE A 35 6.97 -8.12 -10.09
N MET A 36 8.09 -8.00 -10.82
CA MET A 36 9.23 -8.90 -10.74
C MET A 36 10.38 -8.21 -9.98
N PRO A 37 10.62 -8.52 -8.69
CA PRO A 37 11.73 -7.95 -7.95
C PRO A 37 13.08 -8.47 -8.48
N SER A 38 14.10 -7.62 -8.35
CA SER A 38 15.51 -7.98 -8.58
C SER A 38 16.14 -8.56 -7.30
N ASP A 39 17.26 -9.28 -7.44
CA ASP A 39 17.94 -9.92 -6.32
C ASP A 39 18.45 -8.92 -5.25
N ASP A 40 18.69 -7.66 -5.64
CA ASP A 40 19.14 -6.58 -4.76
C ASP A 40 17.99 -5.74 -4.15
N ASP A 41 16.74 -6.02 -4.51
CA ASP A 41 15.60 -5.24 -4.03
C ASP A 41 15.24 -5.55 -2.57
N ILE A 42 14.83 -4.52 -1.83
CA ILE A 42 14.36 -4.64 -0.44
C ILE A 42 12.89 -4.25 -0.37
N ILE A 43 12.03 -5.19 0.04
CA ILE A 43 10.58 -4.98 0.19
C ILE A 43 10.23 -4.81 1.67
N ILE A 44 9.61 -3.69 2.02
CA ILE A 44 9.06 -3.43 3.35
C ILE A 44 7.58 -3.81 3.37
N ALA A 45 7.26 -4.97 3.95
CA ALA A 45 5.90 -5.47 4.11
C ALA A 45 5.42 -5.30 5.56
N THR A 46 4.39 -4.47 5.77
CA THR A 46 3.85 -4.19 7.12
C THR A 46 2.33 -4.05 7.07
N TYR A 47 1.65 -4.34 8.18
CA TYR A 47 0.24 -4.00 8.31
C TYR A 47 0.09 -2.48 8.49
N PRO A 48 -0.99 -1.85 7.97
CA PRO A 48 -1.18 -0.42 8.12
C PRO A 48 -1.07 0.04 9.57
N LYS A 49 -0.41 1.19 9.78
CA LYS A 49 -0.25 1.86 11.08
C LYS A 49 0.68 1.16 12.09
N THR A 50 1.45 0.14 11.68
CA THR A 50 2.44 -0.52 12.55
C THR A 50 3.86 0.02 12.40
N GLY A 51 4.01 1.32 12.12
CA GLY A 51 5.33 1.96 12.02
C GLY A 51 6.03 1.86 10.67
N THR A 52 5.30 1.67 9.56
CA THR A 52 5.87 1.61 8.20
C THR A 52 6.78 2.79 7.87
N THR A 53 6.40 4.00 8.26
CA THR A 53 7.21 5.21 8.06
C THR A 53 8.55 5.11 8.77
N TRP A 54 8.57 4.69 10.04
CA TRP A 54 9.81 4.53 10.79
C TRP A 54 10.72 3.47 10.16
N MET A 55 10.13 2.34 9.74
CA MET A 55 10.86 1.27 9.07
C MET A 55 11.50 1.76 7.76
N GLN A 56 10.76 2.53 6.95
CA GLN A 56 11.27 3.12 5.71
C GLN A 56 12.49 4.01 5.98
N TYR A 57 12.42 4.91 6.97
CA TYR A 57 13.56 5.78 7.32
C TYR A 57 14.77 5.00 7.84
N ILE A 58 14.56 3.99 8.69
CA ILE A 58 15.66 3.17 9.23
C ILE A 58 16.39 2.45 8.08
N VAL A 59 15.64 1.76 7.21
CA VAL A 59 16.21 1.06 6.06
C VAL A 59 16.93 2.04 5.15
N LEU A 60 16.31 3.19 4.86
CA LEU A 60 16.92 4.24 4.03
C LEU A 60 18.27 4.69 4.58
N HIS A 61 18.34 5.00 5.88
CA HIS A 61 19.59 5.43 6.52
C HIS A 61 20.67 4.35 6.51
N ILE A 62 20.31 3.08 6.67
CA ILE A 62 21.28 1.98 6.58
C ILE A 62 21.85 1.90 5.16
N LEU A 63 20.99 1.97 4.14
CA LEU A 63 21.41 1.89 2.74
C LEU A 63 22.25 3.10 2.29
N THR A 64 21.93 4.30 2.78
CA THR A 64 22.70 5.51 2.46
C THR A 64 23.87 5.77 3.39
N ARG A 65 24.15 4.89 4.36
CA ARG A 65 25.16 5.12 5.40
C ARG A 65 24.98 6.46 6.12
N SER A 66 23.73 6.84 6.36
CA SER A 66 23.32 8.10 6.96
C SER A 66 23.72 9.36 6.17
N GLU A 67 24.09 9.22 4.90
CA GLU A 67 24.26 10.36 4.01
C GLU A 67 22.90 10.99 3.68
N SER A 68 22.86 12.32 3.59
CA SER A 68 21.67 13.06 3.19
C SER A 68 21.38 12.82 1.70
N PHE A 69 20.14 12.49 1.37
CA PHE A 69 19.68 12.52 -0.02
C PHE A 69 19.80 13.96 -0.57
N PRO A 70 20.28 14.14 -1.82
CA PRO A 70 20.29 15.44 -2.49
C PRO A 70 18.88 15.99 -2.74
#